data_AF-A0A914UH90-F1
#
_entry.id   AF-A0A914UH90-F1
#
_cell.length_a   1.000
_cell.length_b   1.000
_cell.length_c   1.000
_cell.angle_alpha   90.00
_cell.angle_beta   90.00
_cell.angle_gamma   90.00
#
_symmetry.space_group_name_H-M   'P 1'
#
loop_
_entity.id
_entity.type
_entity.pdbx_description
1 polymer ?
#
loop_
_entity_poly.entity_id
_entity_poly.type
_entity_poly.pdbx_seq_one_letter_code
_entity_poly.pdbx_strand_id
1 'polypeptide(L)'
;MSIGDKLRAFLRSLTTVKTLSSLKSQNASSELKRALGPMELIAIGIGAIIGTGIFVLTGAAAAKHSGPAVVLSFVLAGITAAFAALSYAELASMIPIAGSAYTYTYATMGEFVAWIIGWDLILEYLVGAATVSVGWSRYTVSLLEDIFSTNFSTTLTQAPVIFNEHTHEFVVTGNYFNLPAVVIVLTITVLLMF
;
A
#
# COMPACT_ATOMS: atom_id res chain seq x y z
N MET A 1 -4.13 -10.64 -42.03
CA MET A 1 -3.29 -9.68 -41.29
C MET A 1 -2.01 -10.39 -40.90
N SER A 2 -0.85 -9.93 -41.40
CA SER A 2 0.44 -10.59 -41.19
C SER A 2 0.86 -10.52 -39.72
N ILE A 3 1.65 -11.49 -39.25
CA ILE A 3 2.21 -11.49 -37.88
C ILE A 3 2.96 -10.18 -37.59
N GLY A 4 3.60 -9.60 -38.61
CA GLY A 4 4.33 -8.34 -38.52
C GLY A 4 3.42 -7.13 -38.31
N ASP A 5 2.21 -7.13 -38.88
CA ASP A 5 1.24 -6.05 -38.68
C ASP A 5 0.65 -6.10 -37.26
N LYS A 6 0.41 -7.31 -36.74
CA LYS A 6 0.00 -7.52 -35.35
C LYS A 6 1.08 -7.04 -34.38
N LEU A 7 2.34 -7.36 -34.64
CA LEU A 7 3.46 -6.93 -33.81
C LEU A 7 3.65 -5.41 -33.84
N ARG A 8 3.54 -4.77 -35.01
CA ARG A 8 3.61 -3.31 -35.14
C ARG A 8 2.41 -2.61 -34.49
N ALA A 9 1.22 -3.17 -34.58
CA ALA A 9 0.03 -2.66 -33.91
C ALA A 9 0.15 -2.76 -32.38
N PHE A 10 0.67 -3.89 -31.87
CA PHE A 10 0.95 -4.08 -30.45
C PHE A 10 2.03 -3.12 -29.95
N LEU A 11 3.15 -2.97 -30.67
CA LEU A 11 4.20 -2.01 -30.32
C LEU A 11 3.70 -0.55 -30.33
N ARG A 12 2.76 -0.21 -31.22
CA ARG A 12 2.08 1.10 -31.21
C ARG A 12 1.08 1.24 -30.06
N SER A 13 0.39 0.17 -29.65
CA SER A 13 -0.52 0.25 -28.51
C SER A 13 0.24 0.51 -27.21
N LEU A 14 1.44 -0.07 -27.04
CA LEU A 14 2.29 0.15 -25.87
C LEU A 14 2.73 1.61 -25.66
N THR A 15 2.75 2.44 -26.70
CA THR A 15 3.06 3.88 -26.60
C THR A 15 1.83 4.77 -26.71
N THR A 16 0.62 4.19 -26.82
CA THR A 16 -0.60 4.97 -26.98
C THR A 16 -1.02 5.56 -25.62
N VAL A 17 -1.08 6.88 -25.56
CA VAL A 17 -1.72 7.61 -24.46
C VAL A 17 -3.22 7.64 -24.75
N LYS A 18 -4.05 7.07 -23.87
CA LYS A 18 -5.50 7.17 -24.04
C LYS A 18 -5.96 8.59 -23.80
N THR A 19 -6.73 9.12 -24.74
CA THR A 19 -7.32 10.45 -24.62
C THR A 19 -8.28 10.49 -23.43
N LEU A 20 -8.25 11.59 -22.66
CA LEU A 20 -9.13 11.85 -21.50
C LEU A 20 -10.62 11.56 -21.73
N SER A 21 -11.11 11.75 -22.96
CA SER A 21 -12.48 11.42 -23.36
C SER A 21 -12.82 9.94 -23.20
N SER A 22 -11.88 9.04 -23.52
CA SER A 22 -12.06 7.60 -23.36
C SER A 22 -12.08 7.16 -21.88
N LEU A 23 -11.24 7.77 -21.03
CA LEU A 23 -11.23 7.50 -19.59
C LEU A 23 -12.50 8.03 -18.90
N LYS A 24 -12.98 9.21 -19.31
CA LYS A 24 -14.28 9.75 -18.85
C LYS A 24 -15.44 8.86 -19.26
N SER A 25 -15.42 8.28 -20.47
CA SER A 25 -16.48 7.38 -20.94
C SER A 25 -16.57 6.08 -20.14
N GLN A 26 -15.44 5.55 -19.63
CA GLN A 26 -15.45 4.40 -18.73
C GLN A 26 -16.06 4.74 -17.37
N ASN A 27 -15.74 5.91 -16.80
CA ASN A 27 -16.32 6.37 -15.54
C ASN A 27 -17.78 6.84 -15.63
N ALA A 28 -18.27 7.19 -16.82
CA ALA A 28 -19.67 7.57 -17.02
C ALA A 28 -20.66 6.40 -16.79
N SER A 29 -20.16 5.17 -16.67
CA SER A 29 -20.94 3.98 -16.30
C SER A 29 -21.08 3.76 -14.79
N SER A 30 -20.51 4.62 -13.95
CA SER A 30 -20.62 4.48 -12.49
C SER A 30 -22.00 4.88 -11.99
N GLU A 31 -22.73 3.94 -11.39
CA GLU A 31 -24.04 4.16 -10.76
C GLU A 31 -23.95 4.82 -9.37
N LEU A 32 -22.73 5.06 -8.86
CA LEU A 32 -22.51 5.59 -7.52
C LEU A 32 -22.83 7.09 -7.44
N LYS A 33 -23.67 7.46 -6.47
CA LYS A 33 -23.95 8.87 -6.14
C LYS A 33 -22.72 9.51 -5.49
N ARG A 34 -22.38 10.73 -5.90
CA ARG A 34 -21.35 11.53 -5.22
C ARG A 34 -21.87 11.92 -3.83
N ALA A 35 -21.37 11.24 -2.80
CA ALA A 35 -21.77 11.45 -1.42
C ALA A 35 -20.66 12.06 -0.54
N LEU A 36 -19.40 12.00 -1.00
CA LEU A 36 -18.23 12.46 -0.25
C LEU A 36 -17.91 13.93 -0.55
N GLY A 37 -17.96 14.76 0.46
CA GLY A 37 -17.47 16.13 0.53
C GLY A 37 -16.01 16.23 1.02
N PRO A 38 -15.46 17.45 1.11
CA PRO A 38 -14.04 17.65 1.40
C PRO A 38 -13.59 17.09 2.75
N MET A 39 -14.40 17.24 3.80
CA MET A 39 -14.04 16.77 5.14
C MET A 39 -14.05 15.24 5.23
N GLU A 40 -15.01 14.58 4.60
CA GLU A 40 -15.03 13.12 4.53
C GLU A 40 -13.83 12.57 3.75
N LEU A 41 -13.44 13.23 2.65
CA LEU A 41 -12.24 12.86 1.89
C LEU A 41 -10.96 13.03 2.70
N ILE A 42 -10.83 14.11 3.48
CA ILE A 42 -9.70 14.32 4.39
C ILE A 42 -9.68 13.23 5.47
N ALA A 43 -10.83 12.92 6.06
CA ALA A 43 -10.94 11.87 7.09
C ALA A 43 -10.55 10.49 6.55
N ILE A 44 -11.00 10.14 5.34
CA ILE A 44 -10.59 8.91 4.65
C ILE A 44 -9.07 8.90 4.41
N GLY A 45 -8.50 10.02 3.97
CA GLY A 45 -7.05 10.16 3.76
C GLY A 45 -6.25 9.95 5.05
N ILE A 46 -6.65 10.60 6.15
CA ILE A 46 -6.00 10.42 7.46
C ILE A 46 -6.11 8.97 7.94
N GLY A 47 -7.29 8.36 7.81
CA GLY A 47 -7.52 6.96 8.20
C GLY A 47 -6.71 5.96 7.38
N ALA A 48 -6.44 6.26 6.10
CA ALA A 48 -5.60 5.42 5.24
C ALA A 48 -4.10 5.54 5.56
N ILE A 49 -3.65 6.68 6.08
CA ILE A 49 -2.24 6.95 6.39
C ILE A 49 -1.86 6.48 7.79
N ILE A 50 -2.71 6.70 8.79
CA ILE A 50 -2.43 6.33 10.19
C ILE A 50 -2.60 4.82 10.36
N GLY A 51 -1.50 4.13 10.67
CA GLY A 51 -1.54 2.69 10.92
C GLY A 51 -0.22 2.17 11.50
N THR A 52 0.15 0.96 11.10
CA THR A 52 1.33 0.24 11.61
C THR A 52 2.64 1.03 11.54
N GLY A 53 2.77 1.97 10.59
CA GLY A 53 3.94 2.84 10.48
C GLY A 53 4.25 3.61 11.75
N ILE A 54 3.30 4.41 12.25
CA ILE A 54 3.51 5.23 13.44
C ILE A 54 3.54 4.39 14.73
N PHE A 55 2.71 3.35 14.82
CA PHE A 55 2.57 2.55 16.04
C PHE A 55 3.71 1.52 16.23
N VAL A 56 4.14 0.84 15.17
CA VAL A 56 5.14 -0.23 15.25
C VAL A 56 6.51 0.20 14.73
N LEU A 57 6.57 0.75 13.51
CA LEU A 57 7.85 0.98 12.83
C LEU A 57 8.63 2.14 13.47
N THR A 58 7.96 3.14 14.05
CA THR A 58 8.60 4.23 14.79
C THR A 58 9.51 3.73 15.90
N GLY A 59 9.04 2.76 16.69
CA GLY A 59 9.83 2.20 17.79
C GLY A 59 11.07 1.47 17.28
N ALA A 60 10.92 0.69 16.21
CA ALA A 60 12.04 0.00 15.56
C ALA A 60 13.05 1.00 14.95
N ALA A 61 12.57 2.06 14.30
CA ALA A 61 13.41 3.12 13.74
C ALA A 61 14.18 3.87 14.83
N ALA A 62 13.51 4.21 15.94
CA ALA A 62 14.15 4.85 17.08
C ALA A 62 15.19 3.92 17.73
N ALA A 63 14.85 2.65 17.99
CA ALA A 63 15.74 1.72 18.67
C ALA A 63 16.98 1.35 17.83
N LYS A 64 16.84 1.22 16.52
CA LYS A 64 17.89 0.65 15.64
C LYS A 64 18.64 1.67 14.79
N HIS A 65 18.05 2.83 14.50
CA HIS A 65 18.62 3.76 13.50
C HIS A 65 18.87 5.16 14.07
N SER A 66 17.84 5.83 14.57
CA SER A 66 17.90 7.28 14.82
C SER A 66 17.86 7.69 16.29
N GLY A 67 17.57 6.77 17.21
CA GLY A 67 17.47 7.09 18.64
C GLY A 67 16.45 8.21 18.91
N PRO A 68 16.75 9.12 19.86
CA PRO A 68 15.93 10.31 20.12
C PRO A 68 15.78 11.24 18.91
N ALA A 69 16.71 11.18 17.94
CA ALA A 69 16.67 11.99 16.73
C ALA A 69 15.67 11.47 15.67
N VAL A 70 14.91 10.40 15.95
CA VAL A 70 13.86 9.87 15.06
C VAL A 70 12.85 10.96 14.65
N VAL A 71 12.60 11.95 15.51
CA VAL A 71 11.73 13.09 15.19
C VAL A 71 12.25 13.88 13.98
N LEU A 72 13.57 14.08 13.87
CA LEU A 72 14.16 14.77 12.72
C LEU A 72 13.99 13.95 11.44
N SER A 73 14.10 12.62 11.52
CA SER A 73 13.82 11.72 10.39
C SER A 73 12.37 11.83 9.94
N PHE A 74 11.41 11.91 10.86
CA PHE A 74 9.99 12.12 10.52
C PHE A 74 9.72 13.49 9.91
N VAL A 75 10.37 14.56 10.40
CA VAL A 75 10.24 15.90 9.80
C VAL A 75 10.73 15.89 8.36
N LEU A 76 11.90 15.30 8.10
CA LEU A 76 12.44 15.19 6.75
C LEU A 76 11.54 14.35 5.83
N ALA A 77 11.06 13.19 6.31
CA ALA A 77 10.13 12.34 5.58
C ALA A 77 8.78 13.04 5.30
N GLY A 78 8.30 13.86 6.25
CA GLY A 78 7.08 14.65 6.08
C GLY A 78 7.21 15.71 4.99
N ILE A 79 8.37 16.38 4.90
CA ILE A 79 8.64 17.38 3.86
C ILE A 79 8.69 16.71 2.48
N THR A 80 9.38 15.56 2.34
CA THR A 80 9.43 14.84 1.07
C THR A 80 8.06 14.31 0.65
N ALA A 81 7.29 13.77 1.61
CA ALA A 81 5.91 13.35 1.36
C ALA A 81 5.00 14.52 0.96
N ALA A 82 5.19 15.72 1.53
CA ALA A 82 4.42 16.90 1.17
C ALA A 82 4.63 17.31 -0.30
N PHE A 83 5.87 17.28 -0.79
CA PHE A 83 6.14 17.55 -2.21
C PHE A 83 5.50 16.53 -3.14
N ALA A 84 5.51 15.24 -2.76
CA ALA A 84 4.78 14.22 -3.51
C ALA A 84 3.26 14.45 -3.45
N ALA A 85 2.70 14.76 -2.29
CA ALA A 85 1.27 15.02 -2.14
C ALA A 85 0.80 16.22 -2.98
N LEU A 86 1.60 17.28 -3.09
CA LEU A 86 1.27 18.45 -3.92
C LEU A 86 1.24 18.11 -5.42
N SER A 87 2.18 17.31 -5.93
CA SER A 87 2.14 16.88 -7.33
C SER A 87 0.95 15.96 -7.62
N TYR A 88 0.60 15.08 -6.68
CA TYR A 88 -0.61 14.25 -6.78
C TYR A 88 -1.89 15.09 -6.72
N ALA A 89 -1.93 16.15 -5.91
CA ALA A 89 -3.07 17.07 -5.85
C ALA A 89 -3.29 17.79 -7.18
N GLU A 90 -2.21 18.23 -7.83
CA GLU A 90 -2.27 18.84 -9.18
C GLU A 90 -2.84 17.85 -10.20
N LEU A 91 -2.31 16.62 -10.25
CA LEU A 91 -2.78 15.56 -11.15
C LEU A 91 -4.24 15.17 -10.90
N ALA A 92 -4.65 15.03 -9.63
CA ALA A 92 -6.03 14.70 -9.25
C ALA A 92 -7.01 15.81 -9.67
N SER A 93 -6.58 17.08 -9.63
CA SER A 93 -7.39 18.22 -10.07
C SER A 93 -7.54 18.29 -11.61
N MET A 94 -6.48 17.92 -12.35
CA MET A 94 -6.49 17.92 -13.81
C MET A 94 -7.21 16.70 -14.41
N ILE A 95 -7.12 15.56 -13.75
CA ILE A 95 -7.62 14.26 -14.23
C ILE A 95 -8.64 13.71 -13.21
N PRO A 96 -9.87 14.29 -13.14
CA PRO A 96 -10.86 13.99 -12.10
C PRO A 96 -11.63 12.69 -12.41
N ILE A 97 -10.89 11.60 -12.49
CA ILE A 97 -11.39 10.24 -12.71
C ILE A 97 -10.96 9.37 -11.53
N ALA A 98 -11.80 8.42 -11.14
CA ALA A 98 -11.42 7.42 -10.16
C ALA A 98 -10.18 6.66 -10.66
N GLY A 99 -9.06 6.83 -9.98
CA GLY A 99 -7.76 6.31 -10.39
C GLY A 99 -6.65 6.70 -9.42
N SER A 100 -5.54 5.97 -9.48
CA SER A 100 -4.31 6.24 -8.73
C SER A 100 -3.15 6.50 -9.71
N ALA A 101 -1.90 6.40 -9.25
CA ALA A 101 -0.68 6.65 -10.02
C ALA A 101 -0.70 5.99 -11.42
N TYR A 102 -1.17 4.74 -11.53
CA TYR A 102 -1.36 4.04 -12.81
C TYR A 102 -2.10 4.88 -13.84
N THR A 103 -3.25 5.44 -13.47
CA THR A 103 -4.11 6.21 -14.36
C THR A 103 -3.45 7.52 -14.78
N TYR A 104 -2.75 8.19 -13.85
CA TYR A 104 -2.02 9.43 -14.14
C TYR A 104 -0.84 9.19 -15.07
N THR A 105 -0.06 8.12 -14.85
CA THR A 105 1.03 7.71 -15.73
C THR A 105 0.51 7.29 -17.11
N TYR A 106 -0.63 6.59 -17.17
CA TYR A 106 -1.24 6.21 -18.44
C TYR A 106 -1.64 7.43 -19.27
N ALA A 107 -2.16 8.47 -18.61
CA ALA A 107 -2.58 9.72 -19.26
C ALA A 107 -1.40 10.62 -19.68
N THR A 108 -0.21 10.45 -19.11
CA THR A 108 0.94 11.36 -19.34
C THR A 108 2.11 10.71 -20.09
N MET A 109 2.42 9.45 -19.80
CA MET A 109 3.62 8.75 -20.28
C MET A 109 3.31 7.53 -21.16
N GLY A 110 2.04 7.14 -21.28
CA GLY A 110 1.59 6.05 -22.14
C GLY A 110 1.56 4.68 -21.44
N GLU A 111 1.10 3.68 -22.19
CA GLU A 111 0.72 2.38 -21.64
C GLU A 111 1.89 1.57 -21.06
N PHE A 112 3.08 1.60 -21.67
CA PHE A 112 4.22 0.82 -21.18
C PHE A 112 4.69 1.26 -19.79
N VAL A 113 4.87 2.57 -19.57
CA VAL A 113 5.28 3.10 -18.26
C VAL A 113 4.15 2.89 -17.24
N ALA A 114 2.90 3.11 -17.64
CA ALA A 114 1.76 2.85 -16.78
C ALA A 114 1.69 1.37 -16.37
N TRP A 115 1.96 0.43 -17.28
CA TRP A 115 1.97 -1.00 -16.98
C TRP A 115 3.03 -1.37 -15.93
N ILE A 116 4.23 -0.78 -16.00
CA ILE A 116 5.26 -0.94 -14.97
C ILE A 116 4.75 -0.43 -13.61
N ILE A 117 4.19 0.78 -13.58
CA ILE A 117 3.61 1.36 -12.35
C ILE A 117 2.43 0.52 -11.83
N GLY A 118 1.65 -0.10 -12.71
CA GLY A 118 0.56 -0.99 -12.31
C GLY A 118 1.06 -2.22 -11.55
N TRP A 119 2.14 -2.85 -12.03
CA TRP A 119 2.77 -3.96 -11.31
C TRP A 119 3.44 -3.54 -10.01
N ASP A 120 4.09 -2.38 -10.01
CA ASP A 120 4.67 -1.77 -8.82
C ASP A 120 3.61 -1.56 -7.73
N LEU A 121 2.47 -0.94 -8.08
CA LEU A 121 1.35 -0.73 -7.15
C LEU A 121 0.79 -2.04 -6.60
N ILE A 122 0.66 -3.09 -7.43
CA ILE A 122 0.18 -4.41 -6.96
C ILE A 122 1.12 -4.96 -5.88
N LEU A 123 2.44 -4.89 -6.12
CA LEU A 123 3.44 -5.34 -5.16
C LEU A 123 3.46 -4.45 -3.91
N GLU A 124 3.35 -3.14 -4.07
CA GLU A 124 3.29 -2.17 -2.98
C GLU A 124 2.09 -2.45 -2.07
N TYR A 125 0.89 -2.63 -2.63
CA TYR A 125 -0.31 -2.96 -1.85
C TYR A 125 -0.20 -4.33 -1.18
N LEU A 126 0.39 -5.32 -1.84
CA LEU A 126 0.60 -6.65 -1.27
C LEU A 126 1.53 -6.59 -0.05
N VAL A 127 2.69 -5.95 -0.18
CA VAL A 127 3.68 -5.81 0.89
C VAL A 127 3.13 -4.90 1.99
N GLY A 128 2.40 -3.84 1.63
CA GLY A 128 1.74 -2.93 2.55
C GLY A 128 0.72 -3.65 3.42
N ALA A 129 -0.21 -4.40 2.82
CA ALA A 129 -1.22 -5.18 3.55
C ALA A 129 -0.57 -6.24 4.47
N ALA A 130 0.47 -6.94 3.99
CA ALA A 130 1.23 -7.88 4.80
C ALA A 130 1.89 -7.19 6.01
N THR A 131 2.53 -6.04 5.79
CA THR A 131 3.18 -5.27 6.87
C THR A 131 2.17 -4.80 7.90
N VAL A 132 1.02 -4.27 7.47
CA VAL A 132 -0.03 -3.80 8.37
C VAL A 132 -0.60 -4.93 9.22
N SER A 133 -0.92 -6.07 8.60
CA SER A 133 -1.46 -7.23 9.32
C SER A 133 -0.49 -7.81 10.36
N VAL A 134 0.81 -7.89 10.04
CA VAL A 134 1.85 -8.33 10.97
C VAL A 134 2.01 -7.34 12.13
N GLY A 135 1.94 -6.04 11.86
CA GLY A 135 2.02 -5.02 12.90
C GLY A 135 0.86 -5.09 13.89
N TRP A 136 -0.37 -5.23 13.38
CA TRP A 136 -1.55 -5.43 14.22
C TRP A 136 -1.49 -6.74 15.01
N SER A 137 -1.05 -7.83 14.39
CA SER A 137 -0.84 -9.11 15.06
C SER A 137 0.04 -8.98 16.30
N ARG A 138 1.15 -8.23 16.24
CA ARG A 138 2.02 -8.00 17.42
C ARG A 138 1.26 -7.35 18.57
N TYR A 139 0.48 -6.29 18.29
CA TYR A 139 -0.34 -5.64 19.30
C TYR A 139 -1.42 -6.56 19.86
N THR A 140 -2.10 -7.34 19.01
CA THR A 140 -3.12 -8.29 19.45
C THR A 140 -2.51 -9.35 20.36
N VAL A 141 -1.36 -9.90 20.01
CA VAL A 141 -0.66 -10.89 20.85
C VAL A 141 -0.28 -10.26 22.18
N SER A 142 0.40 -9.11 22.20
CA SER A 142 0.76 -8.44 23.45
C SER A 142 -0.44 -8.12 24.33
N LEU A 143 -1.54 -7.64 23.75
CA LEU A 143 -2.77 -7.37 24.48
C LEU A 143 -3.38 -8.65 25.08
N LEU A 144 -3.36 -9.76 24.36
CA LEU A 144 -3.85 -11.04 24.88
C LEU A 144 -2.93 -11.58 25.98
N GLU A 145 -1.62 -11.44 25.85
CA GLU A 145 -0.65 -11.83 26.88
C GLU A 145 -0.87 -11.06 28.18
N ASP A 146 -1.11 -9.75 28.07
CA ASP A 146 -1.40 -8.88 29.22
C ASP A 146 -2.73 -9.25 29.89
N ILE A 147 -3.79 -9.51 29.11
CA ILE A 147 -5.12 -9.86 29.64
C ILE A 147 -5.14 -11.23 30.31
N PHE A 148 -4.54 -12.23 29.67
CA PHE A 148 -4.58 -13.61 30.17
C PHE A 148 -3.40 -13.95 31.09
N SER A 149 -2.42 -13.06 31.24
CA SER A 149 -1.18 -13.29 31.99
C SER A 149 -0.46 -14.58 31.57
N THR A 150 -0.56 -14.93 30.28
CA THR A 150 0.04 -16.13 29.68
C THR A 150 0.87 -15.74 28.47
N ASN A 151 2.04 -16.37 28.29
CA ASN A 151 2.85 -16.17 27.08
C ASN A 151 2.31 -17.07 25.96
N PHE A 152 1.98 -16.50 24.80
CA PHE A 152 1.59 -17.29 23.65
C PHE A 152 2.82 -17.86 22.95
N SER A 153 2.71 -19.09 22.46
CA SER A 153 3.82 -19.72 21.72
C SER A 153 4.16 -18.93 20.47
N THR A 154 5.45 -18.69 20.26
CA THR A 154 6.00 -18.01 19.08
C THR A 154 5.75 -18.77 17.77
N THR A 155 5.45 -20.08 17.87
CA THR A 155 5.24 -20.96 16.71
C THR A 155 4.06 -20.52 15.82
N LEU A 156 3.03 -19.89 16.40
CA LEU A 156 1.82 -19.44 15.69
C LEU A 156 1.66 -17.91 15.64
N THR A 157 2.55 -17.16 16.28
CA THR A 157 2.44 -15.68 16.36
C THR A 157 3.48 -14.96 15.51
N GLN A 158 4.48 -15.69 14.99
CA GLN A 158 5.56 -15.12 14.19
C GLN A 158 5.70 -15.78 12.81
N ALA A 159 6.42 -15.10 11.92
CA ALA A 159 6.67 -15.57 10.57
C ALA A 159 7.67 -16.75 10.54
N PRO A 160 7.52 -17.69 9.59
CA PRO A 160 8.41 -18.85 9.42
C PRO A 160 9.82 -18.45 8.97
N VAL A 161 9.92 -17.31 8.29
CA VAL A 161 11.17 -16.76 7.75
C VAL A 161 11.31 -15.33 8.23
N ILE A 162 12.45 -15.02 8.83
CA ILE A 162 12.80 -13.67 9.26
C ILE A 162 14.14 -13.31 8.63
N PHE A 163 14.26 -12.07 8.17
CA PHE A 163 15.52 -11.51 7.73
C PHE A 163 16.32 -11.05 8.96
N ASN A 164 17.50 -11.63 9.17
CA ASN A 164 18.38 -11.22 10.26
C ASN A 164 19.28 -10.08 9.78
N GLU A 165 19.07 -8.89 10.36
CA GLU A 165 19.82 -7.68 10.02
C GLU A 165 21.32 -7.77 10.35
N HIS A 166 21.74 -8.64 11.27
CA HIS A 166 23.16 -8.79 11.64
C HIS A 166 23.93 -9.72 10.71
N THR A 167 23.29 -10.82 10.28
CA THR A 167 23.92 -11.81 9.39
C THR A 167 23.59 -11.57 7.92
N HIS A 168 22.63 -10.68 7.62
CA HIS A 168 22.07 -10.44 6.28
C HIS A 168 21.55 -11.69 5.59
N GLU A 169 21.07 -12.66 6.38
CA GLU A 169 20.58 -13.95 5.89
C GLU A 169 19.12 -14.16 6.29
N PHE A 170 18.39 -14.89 5.45
CA PHE A 170 17.05 -15.37 5.77
C PHE A 170 17.16 -16.61 6.66
N VAL A 171 16.69 -16.49 7.89
CA VAL A 171 16.72 -17.58 8.87
C VAL A 171 15.33 -18.19 8.99
N VAL A 172 15.26 -19.51 8.86
CA VAL A 172 14.04 -20.28 9.14
C VAL A 172 13.90 -20.40 10.65
N THR A 173 12.84 -19.83 11.20
CA THR A 173 12.64 -19.70 12.65
C THR A 173 12.06 -20.96 13.30
N GLY A 174 11.60 -21.93 12.50
CA GLY A 174 10.85 -23.09 12.98
C GLY A 174 9.39 -22.77 13.35
N ASN A 175 8.94 -21.53 13.15
CA ASN A 175 7.54 -21.14 13.30
C ASN A 175 6.75 -21.55 12.06
N TYR A 176 5.44 -21.80 12.20
CA TYR A 176 4.61 -22.19 11.07
C TYR A 176 4.14 -20.97 10.28
N PHE A 177 3.31 -20.12 10.88
CA PHE A 177 2.81 -18.88 10.28
C PHE A 177 2.19 -17.99 11.36
N ASN A 178 2.05 -16.70 11.04
CA ASN A 178 1.43 -15.72 11.93
C ASN A 178 -0.11 -15.83 11.85
N LEU A 179 -0.68 -16.68 12.70
CA LEU A 179 -2.13 -16.93 12.77
C LEU A 179 -2.94 -15.66 13.09
N PRO A 180 -2.58 -14.82 14.09
CA PRO A 180 -3.31 -13.58 14.34
C PRO A 180 -3.36 -12.65 13.12
N ALA A 181 -2.27 -12.52 12.36
CA ALA A 181 -2.25 -11.69 11.14
C ALA A 181 -3.23 -12.23 10.08
N VAL A 182 -3.26 -13.55 9.88
CA VAL A 182 -4.21 -14.20 8.96
C VAL A 182 -5.66 -13.94 9.39
N VAL A 183 -5.96 -14.10 10.67
CA VAL A 183 -7.31 -13.84 11.22
C VAL A 183 -7.73 -12.39 11.01
N ILE A 184 -6.82 -11.43 11.25
CA ILE A 184 -7.08 -10.00 11.02
C ILE A 184 -7.38 -9.74 9.55
N VAL A 185 -6.58 -10.25 8.63
CA VAL A 185 -6.79 -10.07 7.18
C VAL A 185 -8.13 -10.66 6.75
N LEU A 186 -8.44 -11.89 7.16
CA LEU A 186 -9.71 -12.54 6.84
C LEU A 186 -10.90 -11.76 7.39
N THR A 187 -10.80 -11.27 8.63
CA THR A 187 -11.88 -10.49 9.27
C THR A 187 -12.12 -9.19 8.52
N ILE A 188 -11.07 -8.45 8.17
CA ILE A 188 -11.19 -7.22 7.38
C ILE A 188 -11.74 -7.53 5.99
N THR A 189 -11.30 -8.63 5.36
CA THR A 189 -11.78 -9.04 4.03
C THR A 189 -13.28 -9.35 4.08
N VAL A 190 -13.75 -10.08 5.09
CA VAL A 190 -15.17 -10.37 5.31
C VAL A 190 -15.93 -9.06 5.53
N LEU A 191 -15.46 -8.17 6.41
CA LEU A 191 -16.10 -6.88 6.68
C LEU A 191 -16.19 -5.97 5.45
N LEU A 192 -15.24 -6.04 4.53
CA LEU A 192 -15.27 -5.25 3.30
C LEU A 192 -16.15 -5.86 2.21
N MET A 193 -16.41 -7.17 2.25
CA MET A 193 -17.25 -7.87 1.28
C MET A 193 -18.74 -7.86 1.64
N PHE A 194 -19.08 -7.78 2.93
CA PHE A 194 -20.45 -7.83 3.45
C PHE A 194 -20.86 -6.51 4.09
#